data_AF-A0A061LXC1-F1
#
_entry.id   AF-A0A061LXC1-F1
#
_cell.length_a   1.000
_cell.length_b   1.000
_cell.length_c   1.000
_cell.angle_alpha   90.00
_cell.angle_beta   90.00
_cell.angle_gamma   90.00
#
_symmetry.space_group_name_H-M   'P 1'
#
loop_
_entity.id
_entity.type
_entity.pdbx_description
1 polymer ?
#
loop_
_entity_poly.entity_id
_entity_poly.type
_entity_poly.pdbx_seq_one_letter_code
_entity_poly.pdbx_strand_id
1 'polypeptide(L)' 'MAKQETLFEESSQGAVSAVTAIAFILSIVLVVGGMVLMSFGFNVELGQVVELWTFAGGLAATFIGFMLPFTLLPAIGK' A
#
# COMPACT_ATOMS: atom_id res chain seq x y z
N MET A 1 -48.43 21.42 5.31
CA MET A 1 -47.16 20.88 5.86
C MET A 1 -46.33 20.40 4.69
N ALA A 2 -45.27 21.11 4.33
CA ALA A 2 -44.35 20.66 3.29
C ALA A 2 -43.49 19.52 3.87
N LYS A 3 -43.59 18.34 3.26
CA LYS A 3 -42.83 17.15 3.63
C LYS A 3 -41.37 17.37 3.23
N GLN A 4 -40.55 17.79 4.19
CA GLN A 4 -39.12 18.01 4.05
C GLN A 4 -38.37 16.70 4.33
N GLU A 5 -38.70 15.62 3.61
CA GLU A 5 -37.99 14.34 3.68
C GLU A 5 -37.19 14.18 2.40
N THR A 6 -35.95 14.68 2.38
CA THR A 6 -34.82 14.30 1.47
C THR A 6 -33.70 15.36 1.38
N LEU A 7 -33.74 16.48 2.13
CA LEU A 7 -32.70 17.53 2.02
C LEU A 7 -31.32 17.16 2.58
N PHE A 8 -31.19 15.99 3.19
CA PHE A 8 -29.91 15.43 3.65
C PHE A 8 -29.90 13.95 3.29
N GLU A 9 -29.73 13.66 2.00
CA GLU A 9 -29.15 12.37 1.63
C GLU A 9 -27.83 12.26 2.35
N GLU A 10 -27.74 11.30 3.28
CA GLU A 10 -26.49 10.94 3.90
C GLU A 10 -25.48 10.76 2.77
N SER A 11 -24.38 11.52 2.83
CA SER A 11 -23.23 11.41 1.94
C SER A 11 -22.53 10.06 2.15
N SER A 12 -23.27 8.97 2.04
CA SER A 12 -22.79 7.59 1.96
C SER A 12 -22.20 7.30 0.58
N GLN A 13 -21.94 8.34 -0.24
CA GLN A 13 -21.07 8.23 -1.39
C GLN A 13 -19.64 7.99 -0.90
N GLY A 14 -19.25 6.72 -0.81
CA GLY A 14 -17.84 6.32 -0.82
C GLY A 14 -17.18 6.14 0.54
N ALA A 15 -17.86 5.52 1.51
CA ALA A 15 -17.17 5.01 2.69
C ALA A 15 -16.10 3.98 2.24
N VAL A 16 -14.84 4.41 2.20
CA VAL A 16 -13.70 3.55 1.90
C VAL A 16 -13.71 2.40 2.89
N SER A 17 -13.76 1.17 2.38
CA SER A 17 -13.78 -0.02 3.25
C SER A 17 -12.56 -0.01 4.16
N ALA A 18 -12.73 -0.39 5.43
CA ALA A 18 -11.60 -0.52 6.35
C ALA A 18 -10.47 -1.40 5.77
N VAL A 19 -10.82 -2.42 4.98
CA VAL A 19 -9.87 -3.26 4.26
C VAL A 19 -9.03 -2.44 3.26
N THR A 20 -9.69 -1.60 2.45
CA THR A 20 -9.02 -0.73 1.47
C THR A 20 -8.09 0.26 2.18
N ALA A 21 -8.52 0.85 3.31
CA ALA A 21 -7.69 1.76 4.10
C ALA A 21 -6.44 1.06 4.69
N ILE A 22 -6.61 -0.12 5.29
CA ILE A 22 -5.49 -0.90 5.85
C ILE A 22 -4.51 -1.31 4.76
N ALA A 23 -5.01 -1.80 3.63
CA ALA A 23 -4.18 -2.20 2.50
C ALA A 23 -3.41 -1.01 1.90
N PHE A 24 -4.00 0.19 1.89
CA PHE A 24 -3.32 1.40 1.47
C PHE A 24 -2.19 1.81 2.44
N ILE A 25 -2.41 1.70 3.75
CA ILE A 25 -1.35 1.94 4.75
C ILE A 25 -0.22 0.92 4.57
N LEU A 26 -0.54 -0.37 4.43
CA LEU A 26 0.44 -1.42 4.18
C LEU A 26 1.22 -1.18 2.88
N SER A 27 0.55 -0.72 1.83
CA SER A 27 1.19 -0.32 0.57
C SER A 27 2.25 0.76 0.79
N ILE A 28 1.93 1.82 1.53
CA ILE A 28 2.88 2.90 1.85
C ILE A 28 4.07 2.35 2.63
N VAL A 29 3.83 1.54 3.66
CA VAL A 29 4.90 0.94 4.47
C VAL A 29 5.81 0.05 3.64
N LEU A 30 5.24 -0.75 2.73
CA LEU A 30 6.01 -1.63 1.84
C LEU A 30 6.81 -0.87 0.79
N VAL A 31 6.24 0.19 0.21
CA VAL A 31 6.94 1.04 -0.77
C VAL A 31 8.07 1.81 -0.10
N VAL A 32 7.77 2.57 0.95
CA VAL A 32 8.79 3.39 1.64
C VAL A 32 9.81 2.51 2.35
N GLY A 33 9.36 1.49 3.08
CA GLY A 33 10.24 0.53 3.74
C GLY A 33 11.08 -0.27 2.76
N GLY A 34 10.52 -0.66 1.61
CA GLY A 34 11.26 -1.33 0.54
C GLY A 34 12.34 -0.44 -0.07
N MET A 35 12.04 0.83 -0.32
CA MET A 35 13.03 1.81 -0.79
C MET A 35 14.17 2.02 0.21
N VAL A 36 13.84 2.13 1.50
CA VAL A 36 14.84 2.21 2.57
C VAL A 36 15.67 0.93 2.64
N LEU A 37 15.05 -0.25 2.57
CA LEU A 37 15.77 -1.53 2.60
C LEU A 37 16.72 -1.68 1.40
N MET A 38 16.29 -1.29 0.19
CA MET A 38 17.15 -1.28 -1.00
C MET A 38 18.41 -0.44 -0.80
N SER A 39 18.31 0.69 -0.10
CA SER A 39 19.46 1.56 0.16
C SER A 39 20.55 0.87 1.00
N PHE A 40 20.17 -0.06 1.88
CA PHE A 40 21.10 -0.86 2.66
C PHE A 40 21.73 -2.02 1.86
N GLY A 41 21.19 -2.35 0.69
CA GLY A 41 21.73 -3.37 -0.21
C GLY A 41 23.07 -3.01 -0.87
N PHE A 42 23.57 -1.79 -0.65
CA PHE A 42 24.88 -1.31 -1.11
C PHE A 42 25.79 -0.96 0.06
N ASN A 43 25.89 -1.86 1.03
CA ASN A 43 26.77 -1.69 2.19
C ASN A 43 27.80 -2.82 2.24
N VAL A 44 29.06 -2.43 2.03
CA VAL A 44 30.25 -3.29 1.94
C VAL A 44 30.55 -4.11 3.21
N GLU A 45 29.91 -3.78 4.34
CA GLU A 45 30.06 -4.50 5.60
C GLU A 45 29.13 -5.73 5.72
N LEU A 46 28.07 -5.83 4.89
CA LEU A 46 27.13 -6.97 4.94
C LEU A 46 27.63 -8.21 4.19
N GLY A 47 28.59 -8.03 3.27
CA GLY A 47 29.07 -9.09 2.39
C GLY A 47 28.16 -9.30 1.18
N GLN A 48 28.78 -9.66 0.04
CA GLN A 48 28.17 -9.62 -1.30
C GLN A 48 26.84 -10.39 -1.43
N VAL A 49 26.69 -11.54 -0.76
CA VAL A 49 25.46 -12.33 -0.81
C VAL A 49 24.32 -11.62 -0.09
N VAL A 50 24.60 -11.04 1.08
CA VAL A 50 23.59 -10.37 1.90
C VAL A 50 23.19 -9.03 1.29
N GLU A 51 24.15 -8.31 0.70
CA GLU A 51 23.89 -7.10 -0.11
C GLU A 51 22.86 -7.36 -1.20
N LEU A 52 23.09 -8.39 -2.04
CA LEU A 52 22.19 -8.75 -3.13
C LEU A 52 20.78 -9.09 -2.64
N TRP A 53 20.66 -9.90 -1.59
CA TRP A 53 19.35 -10.28 -1.06
C TRP A 53 18.63 -9.13 -0.35
N THR A 54 19.37 -8.22 0.29
CA THR A 54 18.81 -7.02 0.91
C THR A 54 18.25 -6.07 -0.15
N PHE A 55 19.00 -5.86 -1.23
CA PHE A 55 18.53 -5.10 -2.39
C PHE A 55 17.30 -5.75 -3.04
N ALA A 56 17.38 -7.05 -3.36
CA ALA A 56 16.28 -7.78 -4.00
C ALA A 56 15.02 -7.81 -3.12
N GLY A 57 15.18 -7.97 -1.81
CA GLY A 57 14.09 -7.94 -0.84
C GLY A 57 13.40 -6.59 -0.77
N GLY A 58 14.17 -5.49 -0.74
CA GLY A 58 13.61 -4.14 -0.78
C GLY A 58 12.89 -3.83 -2.10
N LEU A 59 13.44 -4.32 -3.23
CA LEU A 59 12.82 -4.19 -4.55
C LEU A 59 11.49 -4.95 -4.59
N ALA A 60 11.47 -6.20 -4.14
CA ALA A 60 10.26 -7.01 -4.07
C ALA A 60 9.19 -6.39 -3.15
N ALA A 61 9.59 -5.89 -1.97
CA ALA A 61 8.69 -5.19 -1.06
C ALA A 61 8.07 -3.96 -1.74
N THR A 62 8.87 -3.19 -2.47
CA THR A 62 8.39 -2.03 -3.22
C THR A 62 7.38 -2.42 -4.30
N PHE A 63 7.68 -3.47 -5.07
CA PHE A 63 6.77 -4.02 -6.08
C PHE A 63 5.43 -4.47 -5.46
N ILE A 64 5.47 -5.24 -4.38
CA ILE A 64 4.26 -5.70 -3.67
C ILE A 64 3.47 -4.51 -3.12
N GLY A 65 4.18 -3.52 -2.59
CA GLY A 65 3.60 -2.26 -2.12
C GLY A 65 2.77 -1.58 -3.20
N PHE A 66 3.26 -1.47 -4.43
CA PHE A 66 2.48 -0.94 -5.56
C PHE A 66 1.39 -1.91 -6.05
N MET A 67 1.63 -3.21 -6.04
CA MET A 67 0.62 -4.19 -6.48
C MET A 67 -0.63 -4.18 -5.60
N LEU A 68 -0.51 -3.90 -4.30
CA LEU A 68 -1.64 -3.90 -3.37
C LEU A 68 -2.80 -2.99 -3.82
N PRO A 69 -2.61 -1.66 -3.95
CA PRO A 69 -3.70 -0.76 -4.32
C PRO A 69 -4.05 -0.81 -5.81
N PHE A 70 -3.09 -1.14 -6.67
CA PHE A 70 -3.27 -1.00 -8.12
C PHE A 70 -3.59 -2.32 -8.85
N THR A 71 -3.44 -3.46 -8.18
CA THR A 71 -3.64 -4.77 -8.79
C THR A 71 -4.49 -5.68 -7.91
N LEU A 72 -4.12 -5.86 -6.63
CA LEU A 72 -4.76 -6.82 -5.75
C LEU A 72 -6.12 -6.35 -5.22
N LEU A 73 -6.22 -5.12 -4.71
CA LEU A 73 -7.49 -4.57 -4.24
C LEU A 73 -8.54 -4.50 -5.37
N PRO A 74 -8.22 -3.97 -6.57
CA PRO A 74 -9.15 -4.00 -7.69
C PRO A 74 -9.58 -5.42 -8.09
N ALA A 75 -8.64 -6.38 -8.09
CA ALA A 75 -8.94 -7.77 -8.46
C ALA A 75 -9.93 -8.46 -7.50
N ILE A 76 -10.06 -7.99 -6.26
CA ILE A 76 -11.03 -8.50 -5.27
C ILE A 76 -12.25 -7.57 -5.10
N GLY A 77 -12.40 -6.55 -5.95
CA GLY A 77 -13.52 -5.60 -5.89
C GLY A 77 -13.46 -4.64 -4.70
N LYS A 78 -12.25 -4.24 -4.30
CA LYS A 78 -11.98 -3.34 -3.16
C LYS A 78 -11.22 -2.09 -3.54
#